data_AF-A0A527XF72-F1
#
_entry.id   AF-A0A527XF72-F1
#
_cell.length_a   1.000
_cell.length_b   1.000
_cell.length_c   1.000
_cell.angle_alpha   90.00
_cell.angle_beta   90.00
_cell.angle_gamma   90.00
#
_symmetry.space_group_name_H-M   'P 1'
#
loop_
_entity.id
_entity.type
_entity.pdbx_description
1 polymer ?
#
loop_
_entity_poly.entity_id
_entity_poly.type
_entity_poly.pdbx_seq_one_letter_code
_entity_poly.pdbx_strand_id
1 'polypeptide(L)' 'LQMNPPVRAARHRDGVWHGIAQGIVDVLGSDHAPHTLAEKAKPYPASPSGMTGVQTLVPIMLDHVNAGRLTLQRF' A
#
# COMPACT_ATOMS: atom_id res chain seq x y z
N LEU A 1 -8.01 -8.10 9.55
CA LEU A 1 -7.54 -6.74 9.19
C LEU A 1 -8.33 -6.27 7.99
N GLN A 2 -8.98 -5.11 8.09
CA GLN A 2 -9.86 -4.56 7.06
C GLN A 2 -9.29 -3.22 6.53
N MET A 3 -9.32 -3.03 5.21
CA MET A 3 -9.02 -1.78 4.50
C MET A 3 -9.86 -1.71 3.21
N ASN A 4 -9.99 -0.52 2.62
CA ASN A 4 -10.74 -0.30 1.39
C ASN A 4 -9.95 0.60 0.43
N PRO A 5 -9.61 0.16 -0.80
CA PRO A 5 -9.87 -1.15 -1.37
C PRO A 5 -9.17 -2.29 -0.60
N PRO A 6 -9.69 -3.53 -0.61
CA PRO A 6 -9.07 -4.65 0.11
C PRO A 6 -7.77 -5.09 -0.57
N VAL A 7 -6.86 -5.70 0.19
CA VAL A 7 -5.70 -6.39 -0.38
C VAL A 7 -6.19 -7.54 -1.27
N ARG A 8 -5.72 -7.57 -2.52
CA ARG A 8 -6.17 -8.54 -3.52
C ARG A 8 -5.11 -9.60 -3.82
N ALA A 9 -5.49 -10.59 -4.64
CA ALA A 9 -4.58 -11.63 -5.11
C ALA A 9 -3.35 -11.08 -5.86
N ALA A 10 -2.25 -11.83 -5.85
CA ALA A 10 -0.96 -11.46 -6.41
C ALA A 10 -1.02 -10.87 -7.84
N ARG A 11 -1.84 -11.43 -8.72
CA ARG A 11 -2.02 -10.92 -10.10
C ARG A 11 -2.39 -9.43 -10.18
N HIS A 12 -3.13 -8.90 -9.19
CA HIS A 12 -3.50 -7.49 -9.17
C HIS A 12 -2.31 -6.62 -8.76
N ARG A 13 -1.51 -7.08 -7.79
CA ARG A 13 -0.26 -6.42 -7.40
C ARG A 13 0.70 -6.36 -8.59
N ASP A 14 0.81 -7.44 -9.36
CA ASP A 14 1.69 -7.49 -10.53
C ASP A 14 1.21 -6.50 -11.62
N GLY A 15 -0.11 -6.35 -11.80
CA GLY A 15 -0.70 -5.32 -12.65
C GLY A 15 -0.41 -3.88 -12.17
N VAL A 16 -0.43 -3.63 -10.86
CA VAL A 16 -0.03 -2.32 -10.30
C VAL A 16 1.43 -2.02 -10.60
N TRP A 17 2.33 -2.99 -10.42
CA TRP A 17 3.74 -2.84 -10.78
C TRP A 17 3.95 -2.54 -12.26
N HIS A 18 3.21 -3.22 -13.14
CA HIS A 18 3.21 -2.92 -14.56
C HIS A 18 2.78 -1.46 -14.82
N GLY A 19 1.70 -0.99 -14.19
CA GLY A 19 1.24 0.40 -14.31
C GLY A 19 2.27 1.44 -13.85
N ILE A 20 2.98 1.16 -12.75
CA ILE A 20 4.07 2.03 -12.26
C ILE A 20 5.21 2.10 -13.28
N ALA A 21 5.63 0.95 -13.82
CA ALA A 21 6.72 0.86 -14.79
C ALA A 21 6.38 1.51 -16.13
N GLN A 22 5.11 1.51 -16.54
CA GLN A 22 4.65 2.11 -17.79
C GLN A 22 4.35 3.62 -17.70
N GLY A 23 4.47 4.23 -16.52
CA GLY A 23 4.11 5.64 -16.39
C GLY A 23 2.61 5.91 -16.20
N ILE A 24 1.78 4.87 -16.11
CA ILE A 24 0.31 4.99 -16.00
C ILE A 24 -0.11 5.50 -14.61
N VAL A 25 0.64 5.12 -13.57
CA VAL A 25 0.44 5.62 -12.21
C VAL A 25 1.27 6.87 -12.01
N ASP A 26 0.61 7.99 -11.75
CA ASP A 26 1.27 9.28 -11.51
C ASP A 26 1.81 9.42 -10.09
N VAL A 27 1.06 8.94 -9.09
CA VAL A 27 1.35 9.18 -7.67
C VAL A 27 1.10 7.91 -6.84
N LEU A 28 2.00 7.65 -5.90
CA LEU A 28 1.82 6.65 -4.84
C LEU A 28 1.44 7.33 -3.53
N GLY A 29 0.30 6.94 -2.96
CA GLY A 29 -0.20 7.44 -1.67
C GLY A 29 -0.26 6.33 -0.63
N SER A 30 -0.05 6.68 0.65
CA SER A 30 -0.10 5.70 1.75
C SER A 30 -1.51 5.32 2.17
N ASP A 31 -2.51 6.14 1.80
CA ASP A 31 -3.88 6.06 2.32
C ASP A 31 -3.91 5.89 3.86
N HIS A 32 -3.08 6.68 4.54
CA HIS A 32 -2.90 6.56 5.98
C HIS A 32 -4.22 6.80 6.74
N ALA A 33 -4.77 5.73 7.29
CA ALA A 33 -6.05 5.72 7.99
C ALA A 33 -5.89 4.98 9.35
N PRO A 34 -5.33 5.65 10.38
CA PRO A 34 -5.05 5.06 11.67
C PRO A 34 -6.34 4.79 12.47
N HIS A 35 -6.32 3.72 13.24
CA HIS A 35 -7.35 3.36 14.22
C HIS A 35 -6.66 2.74 15.44
N THR A 36 -7.30 2.79 16.60
CA THR A 36 -6.80 2.13 17.80
C THR A 36 -6.81 0.60 17.65
N LEU A 37 -5.98 -0.09 18.42
CA LEU A 37 -5.98 -1.55 18.45
C LEU A 37 -7.35 -2.12 18.87
N ALA A 38 -8.03 -1.47 19.82
CA ALA A 38 -9.35 -1.86 20.30
C ALA A 38 -10.42 -1.78 19.19
N GLU A 39 -10.38 -0.73 18.36
CA GLU A 39 -11.28 -0.60 17.21
C GLU A 39 -11.01 -1.67 16.16
N LYS A 40 -9.73 -1.95 15.86
CA LYS A 40 -9.34 -2.97 14.87
C LYS A 40 -9.58 -4.42 15.34
N ALA A 41 -9.70 -4.66 16.64
CA ALA A 41 -9.93 -5.99 17.21
C ALA A 41 -11.38 -6.49 17.06
N LYS A 42 -12.32 -5.62 16.67
CA LYS A 42 -13.71 -6.01 16.42
C LYS A 42 -13.81 -7.03 15.26
N PRO A 43 -14.75 -7.98 15.27
CA PRO A 43 -14.93 -8.90 14.16
C PRO A 43 -15.41 -8.16 12.92
N TYR A 44 -15.13 -8.70 11.73
CA TYR A 44 -15.72 -8.21 10.50
C TYR A 44 -17.26 -8.36 10.54
N PRO A 45 -18.06 -7.37 10.11
CA PRO A 45 -17.68 -6.09 9.50
C PRO A 45 -17.58 -4.91 10.50
N ALA A 46 -17.61 -5.16 11.80
CA ALA A 46 -17.61 -4.14 12.84
C ALA A 46 -16.24 -3.47 13.08
N SER A 47 -15.14 -4.00 12.53
CA SER A 47 -13.84 -3.32 12.49
C SER A 47 -13.83 -2.21 11.43
N PRO A 48 -13.29 -1.02 11.72
CA PRO A 48 -13.18 0.02 10.71
C PRO A 48 -12.16 -0.35 9.62
N SER A 49 -12.39 0.14 8.40
CA SER A 49 -11.43 0.08 7.30
C SER A 49 -10.28 1.06 7.54
N GLY A 50 -9.04 0.64 7.30
CA GLY A 50 -7.87 1.51 7.33
C GLY A 50 -6.63 0.84 7.92
N MET A 51 -5.45 1.34 7.54
CA MET A 51 -4.14 0.91 8.04
C MET A 51 -3.21 2.11 8.19
N THR A 52 -2.21 1.99 9.07
CA THR A 52 -1.10 2.93 9.14
C THR A 52 -0.14 2.74 7.96
N GLY A 53 0.46 3.81 7.46
CA GLY A 53 1.27 3.73 6.23
C GLY A 53 2.18 4.94 5.99
N VAL A 54 1.89 6.09 6.60
CA VAL A 54 2.67 7.33 6.39
C VAL A 54 4.17 7.16 6.72
N GLN A 55 4.50 6.45 7.80
CA GLN A 55 5.88 6.23 8.22
C GLN A 55 6.60 5.15 7.39
N THR A 56 5.86 4.23 6.75
CA THR A 56 6.42 3.04 6.11
C THR A 56 6.45 3.11 4.59
N LEU A 57 5.65 3.99 3.96
CA LEU A 57 5.60 4.12 2.50
C LEU A 57 6.99 4.35 1.89
N VAL A 58 7.70 5.39 2.34
CA VAL A 58 9.00 5.75 1.77
C VAL A 58 10.06 4.65 1.99
N PRO A 59 10.27 4.12 3.21
CA PRO A 59 11.21 3.03 3.42
C PRO A 59 10.92 1.78 2.56
N ILE A 60 9.65 1.39 2.42
CA ILE A 60 9.27 0.22 1.60
C ILE A 60 9.56 0.47 0.12
N MET A 61 9.28 1.66 -0.40
CA MET A 61 9.56 1.97 -1.80
C MET A 61 11.07 2.06 -2.07
N LEU A 62 11.86 2.57 -1.12
CA LEU A 62 13.32 2.57 -1.22
C LEU A 62 13.92 1.16 -1.18
N ASP A 63 13.32 0.22 -0.44
CA ASP A 63 13.71 -1.20 -0.51
C ASP A 63 13.49 -1.78 -1.92
N HIS A 64 12.38 -1.41 -2.58
CA HIS A 64 12.15 -1.79 -3.98
C HIS A 64 13.12 -1.12 -4.97
N VAL A 65 13.58 0.10 -4.69
CA VAL A 65 14.67 0.72 -5.45
C VAL A 65 15.98 -0.06 -5.26
N ASN A 66 16.33 -0.39 -4.02
CA ASN A 66 17.50 -1.19 -3.70
C ASN A 66 17.47 -2.59 -4.35
N ALA A 67 16.28 -3.19 -4.45
CA ALA A 67 16.05 -4.45 -5.14
C ALA A 67 16.01 -4.34 -6.68
N GLY A 68 16.26 -3.16 -7.26
CA GLY A 68 16.28 -2.93 -8.71
C GLY A 68 14.90 -2.97 -9.39
N ARG A 69 13.81 -2.89 -8.62
CA ARG A 69 12.43 -2.93 -9.15
C ARG A 69 11.93 -1.56 -9.61
N LEU A 70 12.56 -0.50 -9.14
CA LEU A 70 12.23 0.89 -9.43
C LEU A 70 13.55 1.71 -9.44
N THR A 71 13.66 2.73 -10.28
CA THR A 71 14.78 3.66 -10.19
C THR A 71 14.49 4.75 -9.15
N LEU A 72 15.53 5.31 -8.54
CA LEU A 72 15.35 6.40 -7.58
C LEU A 72 14.67 7.63 -8.21
N GLN A 73 14.89 7.88 -9.50
CA GLN A 73 14.27 9.00 -10.24
C GLN A 73 12.79 8.78 -10.55
N ARG A 74 12.34 7.51 -10.57
CA ARG A 74 10.94 7.16 -10.82
C ARG A 74 10.14 7.05 -9.51
N PHE A 75 10.82 6.83 -8.39
CA PHE A 75 10.23 6.98 -7.06
C PHE A 75 10.11 8.46 -6.71
#